data_AF-A0A352DSF2-F1
#
_entry.id   AF-A0A352DSF2-F1
#
_cell.length_a   1.000
_cell.length_b   1.000
_cell.length_c   1.000
_cell.angle_alpha   90.00
_cell.angle_beta   90.00
_cell.angle_gamma   90.00
#
_symmetry.space_group_name_H-M   'P 1'
#
loop_
_entity.id
_entity.type
_entity.pdbx_description
1 polymer ?
#
loop_
_entity_poly.entity_id
_entity_poly.type
_entity_poly.pdbx_seq_one_letter_code
_entity_poly.pdbx_strand_id
1 'polypeptide(L)' 'IPGWTEGMQLVGKGGMIELLIPSDLGYGKRGTPGGPIPPDATLHFLVELLDVR' A
#
# COMPACT_ATOMS: atom_id res chain seq x y z
N ILE A 1 -2.56 2.80 -5.89
CA ILE A 1 -2.63 1.40 -5.41
C ILE A 1 -3.97 1.27 -4.67
N PRO A 2 -4.95 0.54 -5.20
CA PRO A 2 -6.26 0.38 -4.57
C PRO A 2 -6.21 0.02 -3.07
N GLY A 3 -5.39 -0.98 -2.70
CA GLY A 3 -5.27 -1.39 -1.30
C GLY A 3 -4.67 -0.31 -0.38
N TRP A 4 -3.87 0.62 -0.92
CA TRP A 4 -3.38 1.76 -0.16
C TRP A 4 -4.51 2.76 0.12
N THR A 5 -5.32 3.07 -0.90
CA THR A 5 -6.46 3.99 -0.76
C THR A 5 -7.46 3.47 0.27
N GLU A 6 -7.79 2.18 0.24
CA GLU A 6 -8.68 1.55 1.21
C GLU A 6 -8.05 1.51 2.62
N GLY A 7 -6.79 1.04 2.72
CA GLY A 7 -6.10 0.92 4.00
C GLY A 7 -5.93 2.26 4.75
N MET A 8 -5.64 3.33 4.03
CA MET A 8 -5.48 4.67 4.63
C MET A 8 -6.78 5.23 5.23
N GLN A 9 -7.95 4.74 4.82
CA GLN A 9 -9.23 5.14 5.43
C GLN A 9 -9.43 4.54 6.83
N LEU A 10 -8.64 3.53 7.20
CA LEU A 10 -8.75 2.81 8.47
C LEU A 10 -7.88 3.41 9.58
N VAL A 11 -7.02 4.39 9.27
CA VAL A 11 -6.11 5.01 10.23
C VAL A 11 -6.38 6.52 10.34
N GLY A 12 -6.44 7.01 11.57
CA GLY A 12 -6.60 8.44 11.87
C GLY A 12 -5.27 9.14 12.16
N LYS A 13 -5.30 10.48 12.27
CA LYS A 13 -4.13 11.29 12.63
C LYS A 13 -3.45 10.78 13.92
N GLY A 14 -2.14 10.66 13.88
CA GLY A 14 -1.28 10.10 14.93
C GLY A 14 -1.31 8.58 15.03
N GLY A 15 -2.08 7.89 14.18
CA GLY A 15 -2.20 6.44 14.18
C GLY A 15 -1.11 5.74 13.37
N MET A 16 -0.91 4.45 13.67
CA MET A 16 -0.07 3.55 12.89
C MET A 16 -0.90 2.39 12.33
N ILE A 17 -0.55 1.93 11.13
CA ILE A 17 -1.19 0.79 10.49
C ILE A 17 -0.17 -0.01 9.67
N GLU A 18 -0.32 -1.34 9.70
CA GLU A 18 0.41 -2.27 8.83
C GLU A 18 -0.52 -2.71 7.70
N LEU A 19 -0.08 -2.54 6.45
CA LEU A 19 -0.85 -2.89 5.26
C LEU A 19 -0.13 -4.00 4.49
N LEU A 20 -0.77 -5.17 4.41
CA LEU A 20 -0.41 -6.25 3.51
C LEU A 20 -1.33 -6.18 2.28
N ILE A 21 -0.80 -5.71 1.16
CA ILE A 21 -1.57 -5.47 -0.06
C ILE A 21 -1.22 -6.54 -1.09
N PRO A 22 -2.15 -7.47 -1.40
CA PRO A 22 -1.94 -8.45 -2.45
C PRO A 22 -1.78 -7.77 -3.81
N SER A 23 -1.15 -8.47 -4.75
CA SER A 23 -0.70 -7.87 -6.01
C SER A 23 -1.83 -7.30 -6.86
N ASP A 24 -3.02 -7.91 -6.84
CA ASP A 24 -4.24 -7.47 -7.52
C ASP A 24 -4.74 -6.09 -7.04
N LEU A 25 -4.57 -5.79 -5.74
CA LEU A 25 -4.79 -4.47 -5.16
C LEU A 25 -3.55 -3.57 -5.20
N GLY A 26 -2.46 -4.08 -5.79
CA GLY A 26 -1.11 -3.54 -5.90
C GLY A 26 -0.75 -3.05 -7.30
N TYR A 27 0.35 -3.61 -7.84
CA TYR A 27 0.84 -3.38 -9.21
C TYR A 27 0.48 -4.52 -10.19
N GLY A 28 -0.22 -5.53 -9.70
CA GLY A 28 -0.72 -6.69 -10.45
C GLY A 28 0.37 -7.52 -11.13
N LYS A 29 -0.04 -8.25 -12.16
CA LYS A 29 0.81 -9.11 -13.00
C LYS A 29 1.94 -8.37 -13.73
N ARG A 30 1.89 -7.04 -13.79
CA ARG A 30 2.91 -6.26 -14.50
C ARG A 30 4.03 -5.81 -13.59
N GLY A 31 3.78 -5.64 -12.29
CA GLY A 31 4.69 -4.92 -11.42
C GLY A 31 4.96 -3.50 -11.93
N THR A 32 6.11 -2.93 -11.60
CA THR A 32 6.56 -1.63 -12.11
C THR A 32 7.51 -1.81 -13.31
N PRO A 33 7.18 -1.35 -14.52
CA PRO A 33 8.06 -1.46 -15.69
C PRO A 33 9.39 -0.73 -15.46
N GLY A 34 10.51 -1.45 -15.53
CA GLY A 34 11.84 -0.90 -15.24
C GLY A 34 12.05 -0.46 -13.78
N GLY A 35 11.10 -0.78 -12.90
CA GLY A 35 11.13 -0.43 -11.49
C GLY A 35 11.42 -1.63 -10.57
N PRO A 36 11.49 -1.40 -9.26
CA PRO A 36 11.93 -2.41 -8.29
C PRO A 36 10.86 -3.44 -7.93
N ILE A 37 9.58 -3.21 -8.27
CA ILE A 37 8.48 -4.11 -7.89
C ILE A 37 8.24 -5.14 -8.99
N PRO A 38 8.45 -6.45 -8.71
CA PRO A 38 8.23 -7.49 -9.70
C PRO A 38 6.73 -7.76 -9.93
N PRO A 39 6.38 -8.46 -11.02
CA PRO A 39 5.06 -9.06 -11.22
C PRO A 39 4.54 -9.81 -10.00
N ASP A 40 3.25 -9.69 -9.73
CA ASP A 40 2.52 -10.47 -8.71
C ASP A 40 3.06 -10.35 -7.27
N ALA A 41 3.85 -9.30 -6.98
CA ALA A 41 4.36 -9.05 -5.64
C ALA A 41 3.27 -8.58 -4.67
N THR A 42 3.25 -9.17 -3.48
CA THR A 42 2.56 -8.62 -2.31
C THR A 42 3.39 -7.47 -1.74
N LEU A 43 2.75 -6.35 -1.46
CA LEU A 43 3.39 -5.19 -0.85
C LEU A 43 3.12 -5.19 0.66
N HIS A 44 4.15 -4.86 1.43
CA HIS A 44 4.04 -4.72 2.88
C HIS A 44 4.48 -3.30 3.27
N PHE A 45 3.57 -2.55 3.88
CA PHE A 45 3.82 -1.19 4.36
C PHE A 45 3.60 -1.10 5.86
N LEU A 46 4.50 -0.42 6.56
CA LEU A 46 4.27 0.10 7.90
C LEU A 46 4.10 1.61 7.78
N VAL A 47 2.94 2.13 8.16
CA VAL A 47 2.56 3.53 7.96
C VAL A 47 2.31 4.19 9.29
N GLU A 48 2.88 5.38 9.47
CA GLU A 48 2.54 6.32 10.55
C GLU A 48 1.86 7.55 9.92
N LEU A 49 0.62 7.84 10.32
CA LEU A 49 -0.13 8.97 9.80
C LEU A 49 0.11 10.20 10.68
N LEU A 50 0.98 11.12 10.25
CA LEU A 50 1.35 12.30 11.04
C LEU A 50 0.26 13.38 11.09
N ASP A 51 -0.37 13.68 9.94
CA ASP A 51 -1.41 14.70 9.81
C ASP A 51 -2.35 14.37 8.65
N VAL A 52 -3.60 14.83 8.75
CA VAL A 52 -4.58 14.83 7.66
C VAL A 52 -5.34 16.15 7.72
N ARG A 53 -5.48 16.84 6.60
CA ARG A 53 -6.13 18.16 6.48
C ARG A 53 -7.33 18.09 5.55
#